data_AF-A0A2E1ZVM3-F1
#
_entry.id   AF-A0A2E1ZVM3-F1
#
_cell.length_a   1.000
_cell.length_b   1.000
_cell.length_c   1.000
_cell.angle_alpha   90.00
_cell.angle_beta   90.00
_cell.angle_gamma   90.00
#
_symmetry.space_group_name_H-M   'P 1'
#
loop_
_entity.id
_entity.type
_entity.pdbx_description
1 polymer ?
#
loop_
_entity_poly.entity_id
_entity_poly.type
_entity_poly.pdbx_seq_one_letter_code
_entity_poly.pdbx_strand_id
1 'polypeptide(L)'
;MIKVLSISVLFFLSTILAGEAVKRDSDTAKKLSFFPGAGQIYNGDYLKGLALFFSEAYSIYQISKFSKPLDGIVNVGKRNTFIWWAIGIYVYGIIDAHVESELSSFPDKNSLLDDSGE
;
A
#
# COMPACT_ATOMS: atom_id res chain seq x y z
N MET A 1 19.80 8.24 -23.69
CA MET A 1 18.74 8.56 -22.71
C MET A 1 17.90 7.34 -22.33
N ILE A 2 17.29 6.63 -23.29
CA ILE A 2 16.44 5.44 -23.04
C ILE A 2 17.14 4.29 -22.28
N LYS A 3 18.43 4.01 -22.57
CA LYS A 3 19.19 2.94 -21.89
C LYS A 3 19.48 3.24 -20.40
N VAL A 4 19.73 4.50 -20.05
CA VAL A 4 19.99 4.92 -18.67
C VAL A 4 18.71 4.85 -17.84
N LEU A 5 17.58 5.26 -18.44
CA LEU A 5 16.26 5.15 -17.81
C LEU A 5 15.90 3.69 -17.50
N SER A 6 16.21 2.76 -18.41
CA SER A 6 15.96 1.32 -18.21
C SER A 6 16.76 0.74 -17.05
N ILE A 7 18.04 1.13 -16.90
CA ILE A 7 18.91 0.66 -15.82
C ILE A 7 18.43 1.19 -14.46
N SER A 8 18.01 2.45 -14.38
CA SER A 8 17.44 3.01 -13.15
C SER A 8 16.13 2.33 -12.74
N VAL A 9 15.28 1.98 -13.70
CA VAL A 9 14.03 1.24 -13.46
C VAL A 9 14.32 -0.19 -12.97
N LEU A 10 15.31 -0.87 -13.56
CA LEU A 10 15.73 -2.21 -13.12
C LEU A 10 16.35 -2.20 -11.72
N PHE A 11 17.16 -1.19 -11.40
CA PHE A 11 17.75 -1.04 -10.07
C PHE A 11 16.66 -0.78 -9.01
N PHE A 12 15.70 0.09 -9.32
CA PHE A 12 14.54 0.34 -8.47
C PHE A 12 13.62 -0.89 -8.31
N LEU A 13 13.48 -1.71 -9.36
CA LEU A 13 12.74 -2.96 -9.29
C LEU A 13 13.44 -4.00 -8.39
N SER A 14 14.78 -4.04 -8.40
CA SER A 14 15.54 -4.95 -7.54
C SER A 14 15.43 -4.58 -6.05
N THR A 15 15.38 -3.29 -5.71
CA THR A 15 15.15 -2.85 -4.32
C THR A 15 13.74 -3.16 -3.83
N ILE A 16 12.74 -3.13 -4.73
CA ILE A 16 11.38 -3.57 -4.44
C ILE A 16 11.34 -5.07 -4.09
N LEU A 17 12.13 -5.90 -4.78
CA LEU A 17 12.18 -7.35 -4.52
C LEU A 17 13.03 -7.74 -3.30
N ALA A 18 14.00 -6.92 -2.91
CA ALA A 18 14.99 -7.29 -1.89
C ALA A 18 14.51 -7.17 -0.44
N GLY A 19 13.26 -6.75 -0.19
CA GLY A 19 12.56 -6.78 1.11
C GLY A 19 13.45 -6.76 2.35
N GLU A 20 13.96 -5.60 2.76
CA GLU A 20 14.81 -5.51 3.95
C GLU A 20 13.99 -5.77 5.22
N ALA A 21 14.39 -6.74 6.05
CA ALA A 21 13.80 -7.04 7.35
C ALA A 21 14.32 -6.06 8.41
N VAL A 22 13.81 -4.83 8.39
CA VAL A 22 14.02 -3.85 9.46
C VAL A 22 12.95 -4.08 10.53
N LYS A 23 13.29 -4.01 11.83
CA LYS A 23 12.27 -3.98 12.91
C LYS A 23 11.46 -2.68 12.77
N ARG A 24 10.14 -2.79 12.56
CA ARG A 24 9.30 -1.65 12.18
C ARG A 24 8.42 -1.22 13.34
N ASP A 25 8.36 0.09 13.56
CA ASP A 25 7.56 0.68 14.62
C ASP A 25 6.10 0.85 14.16
N SER A 26 5.17 0.26 14.91
CA SER A 26 3.74 0.25 14.59
C SER A 26 3.13 1.65 14.58
N ASP A 27 3.58 2.55 15.47
CA ASP A 27 3.06 3.92 15.53
C ASP A 27 3.53 4.78 14.34
N THR A 28 4.73 4.52 13.85
CA THR A 28 5.25 5.13 12.63
C THR A 28 4.51 4.61 11.40
N ALA A 29 4.25 3.30 11.31
CA ALA A 29 3.44 2.71 10.23
C ALA A 29 2.04 3.33 10.17
N LYS A 30 1.33 3.46 11.30
CA LYS A 30 0.01 4.13 11.37
C LYS A 30 0.05 5.58 10.87
N LYS A 31 1.04 6.36 11.30
CA LYS A 31 1.19 7.77 10.90
C LYS A 31 1.43 7.90 9.39
N LEU A 32 2.28 7.03 8.83
CA LEU A 32 2.52 7.01 7.39
C LEU A 32 1.31 6.51 6.61
N SER A 33 0.56 5.53 7.10
CA SER A 33 -0.64 4.99 6.46
C SER A 33 -1.75 6.00 6.22
N PHE A 34 -1.71 7.16 6.89
CA PHE A 34 -2.63 8.26 6.57
C PHE A 34 -2.46 8.74 5.12
N PHE A 35 -1.29 8.52 4.54
CA PHE A 35 -1.06 8.66 3.11
C PHE A 35 -1.25 7.29 2.41
N PRO A 36 -2.07 7.22 1.34
CA PRO A 36 -2.35 5.97 0.64
C PRO A 36 -1.11 5.18 0.24
N GLY A 37 -1.04 3.91 0.65
CA GLY A 37 0.07 3.00 0.32
C GLY A 37 1.38 3.24 1.08
N ALA A 38 1.56 4.38 1.77
CA ALA A 38 2.82 4.71 2.43
C ALA A 38 3.11 3.82 3.66
N GLY A 39 2.08 3.35 4.36
CA GLY A 39 2.24 2.36 5.44
C GLY A 39 2.81 1.03 4.96
N GLN A 40 2.37 0.56 3.78
CA GLN A 40 2.88 -0.68 3.20
C GLN A 40 4.32 -0.53 2.71
N ILE A 41 4.65 0.62 2.12
CA ILE A 41 6.02 0.97 1.74
C ILE A 41 6.93 1.00 2.98
N TYR A 42 6.46 1.57 4.09
CA TYR A 42 7.18 1.53 5.36
C TYR A 42 7.39 0.08 5.83
N ASN A 43 6.39 -0.78 5.66
CA ASN A 43 6.44 -2.21 5.96
C ASN A 43 7.34 -3.04 5.03
N GLY A 44 7.95 -2.42 4.01
CA GLY A 44 8.77 -3.11 3.02
C GLY A 44 7.97 -3.87 1.96
N ASP A 45 6.63 -3.82 2.02
CA ASP A 45 5.75 -4.40 1.02
C ASP A 45 5.39 -3.35 -0.05
N TYR A 46 6.40 -3.04 -0.87
CA TYR A 46 6.28 -2.02 -1.93
C TYR A 46 5.26 -2.41 -3.00
N LEU A 47 5.12 -3.71 -3.31
CA LEU A 47 4.18 -4.18 -4.32
C LEU A 47 2.74 -3.95 -3.84
N LYS A 48 2.44 -4.33 -2.60
CA LYS A 48 1.13 -4.07 -2.00
C LYS A 48 0.87 -2.56 -1.85
N GLY A 49 1.90 -1.79 -1.44
CA GLY A 49 1.80 -0.33 -1.36
C GLY A 49 1.46 0.34 -2.70
N LEU A 50 2.13 -0.06 -3.78
CA LEU A 50 1.82 0.42 -5.13
C LEU A 50 0.42 -0.01 -5.58
N ALA A 51 0.04 -1.26 -5.33
CA ALA A 51 -1.29 -1.77 -5.69
C ALA A 51 -2.40 -0.97 -5.01
N LEU A 52 -2.27 -0.67 -3.71
CA LEU A 52 -3.24 0.15 -2.97
C LEU A 52 -3.27 1.59 -3.50
N PHE A 53 -2.10 2.20 -3.71
CA PHE A 53 -2.01 3.56 -4.24
C PHE A 53 -2.70 3.69 -5.61
N PHE A 54 -2.39 2.80 -6.56
CA PHE A 54 -3.02 2.82 -7.88
C PHE A 54 -4.52 2.51 -7.83
N SER A 55 -4.96 1.63 -6.91
CA SER A 55 -6.38 1.32 -6.74
C SER A 55 -7.17 2.50 -6.20
N GLU A 56 -6.59 3.26 -5.26
CA GLU A 56 -7.20 4.49 -4.76
C GLU A 56 -7.21 5.58 -5.82
N ALA A 57 -6.08 5.80 -6.52
CA ALA A 57 -5.98 6.75 -7.61
C ALA A 57 -6.99 6.45 -8.74
N TYR A 58 -7.16 5.17 -9.08
CA TYR A 58 -8.16 4.73 -10.04
C TYR A 58 -9.59 5.02 -9.56
N SER A 59 -9.88 4.75 -8.29
CA SER A 59 -11.20 5.04 -7.71
C SER A 59 -11.51 6.54 -7.75
N ILE A 60 -10.56 7.38 -7.37
CA ILE A 60 -10.67 8.86 -7.44
C ILE A 60 -10.86 9.34 -8.88
N TYR A 61 -10.10 8.77 -9.83
CA TYR A 61 -10.26 9.06 -11.25
C TYR A 61 -11.69 8.75 -11.73
N GLN A 62 -12.24 7.60 -11.32
CA GLN A 62 -13.60 7.20 -11.69
C GLN A 62 -14.66 8.08 -11.03
N ILE A 63 -14.48 8.50 -9.77
CA ILE A 63 -15.34 9.50 -9.13
C ILE A 63 -15.38 10.77 -9.96
N SER A 64 -14.23 11.27 -10.39
CA SER A 64 -14.12 12.47 -11.22
C SER A 64 -14.80 12.29 -12.58
N LYS A 65 -14.63 11.11 -13.21
CA LYS A 65 -15.28 10.77 -14.47
C LYS A 65 -16.81 10.74 -14.36
N PHE A 66 -17.35 10.08 -13.34
CA PHE A 66 -18.81 9.92 -13.17
C PHE A 66 -19.49 11.11 -12.49
N SER A 67 -18.72 12.07 -11.97
CA SER A 67 -19.24 13.37 -11.51
C SER A 67 -19.52 14.33 -12.66
N LYS A 68 -18.93 14.11 -13.85
CA LYS A 68 -19.23 14.90 -15.04
C LYS A 68 -20.59 14.49 -15.61
N PRO A 69 -21.48 15.45 -15.90
CA PRO A 69 -22.75 15.15 -16.55
C PRO A 69 -22.51 14.61 -17.96
N LEU A 70 -23.19 13.52 -18.31
CA LEU A 70 -23.34 13.05 -19.69
C LEU A 70 -24.77 13.39 -20.10
N ASP A 71 -24.94 14.19 -21.15
CA ASP A 71 -26.24 14.69 -21.62
C ASP A 71 -27.05 15.39 -20.51
N GLY A 72 -26.36 16.13 -19.62
CA GLY A 72 -26.98 16.83 -18.50
C GLY A 72 -27.29 15.95 -17.28
N ILE A 73 -27.07 14.63 -17.36
CA ILE A 73 -27.35 13.68 -16.27
C ILE A 73 -26.03 13.18 -15.67
N VAL A 74 -25.88 13.32 -14.34
CA VAL A 74 -24.74 12.79 -13.60
C VAL A 74 -25.01 11.33 -13.21
N ASN A 75 -24.03 10.45 -13.40
CA ASN A 75 -24.16 9.04 -13.00
C ASN A 75 -23.85 8.87 -11.50
N VAL A 76 -24.83 9.21 -10.67
CA VAL A 76 -24.74 9.17 -9.20
C VAL A 76 -24.44 7.76 -8.68
N GLY A 77 -25.04 6.73 -9.28
CA GLY A 77 -24.84 5.33 -8.88
C GLY A 77 -23.37 4.92 -8.99
N LYS A 78 -22.77 5.07 -10.18
CA LYS A 78 -21.36 4.73 -10.39
C LYS A 78 -20.43 5.59 -9.56
N ARG A 79 -20.68 6.90 -9.48
CA ARG A 79 -19.88 7.80 -8.63
C ARG A 79 -19.87 7.34 -7.17
N ASN A 80 -21.04 7.02 -6.60
CA ASN A 80 -21.14 6.56 -5.21
C ASN A 80 -20.46 5.22 -5.00
N THR A 81 -20.55 4.29 -5.96
CA THR A 81 -19.80 3.02 -5.90
C THR A 81 -18.29 3.29 -5.81
N PHE A 82 -17.74 4.19 -6.62
CA PHE A 82 -16.31 4.50 -6.56
C PHE A 82 -15.90 5.33 -5.34
N ILE A 83 -16.80 6.14 -4.77
CA ILE A 83 -16.59 6.77 -3.45
C ILE A 83 -16.42 5.69 -2.38
N TRP A 84 -17.28 4.68 -2.37
CA TRP A 84 -17.17 3.57 -1.42
C TRP A 84 -15.91 2.73 -1.64
N TRP A 85 -15.50 2.51 -2.89
CA TRP A 85 -14.22 1.88 -3.18
C TRP A 85 -13.04 2.69 -2.65
N ALA A 86 -13.02 4.01 -2.88
CA ALA A 86 -11.96 4.87 -2.38
C ALA A 86 -11.86 4.83 -0.84
N ILE A 87 -13.00 4.96 -0.14
CA ILE A 87 -13.05 4.87 1.33
C ILE A 87 -12.59 3.50 1.82
N GLY A 88 -13.10 2.42 1.20
CA GLY A 88 -12.80 1.06 1.58
C GLY A 88 -11.32 0.71 1.40
N ILE A 89 -10.73 1.08 0.26
CA ILE A 89 -9.30 0.88 -0.02
C ILE A 89 -8.43 1.66 0.96
N TYR A 90 -8.79 2.92 1.23
CA TYR A 90 -8.06 3.77 2.17
C TYR A 90 -8.02 3.17 3.58
N VAL A 91 -9.19 2.82 4.13
CA VAL A 91 -9.29 2.22 5.48
C VAL A 91 -8.63 0.84 5.52
N TYR A 92 -8.81 0.01 4.49
CA TYR A 92 -8.15 -1.28 4.37
C TYR A 92 -6.63 -1.13 4.42
N GLY A 93 -6.06 -0.19 3.66
CA GLY A 93 -4.61 0.05 3.63
C GLY A 93 -4.04 0.43 4.99
N ILE A 94 -4.75 1.25 5.77
CA ILE A 94 -4.36 1.62 7.13
C ILE A 94 -4.35 0.40 8.06
N ILE A 95 -5.43 -0.40 8.03
CA ILE A 95 -5.57 -1.57 8.90
C ILE A 95 -4.53 -2.62 8.55
N ASP A 96 -4.35 -2.93 7.27
CA ASP A 96 -3.41 -3.94 6.78
C ASP A 96 -1.97 -3.55 7.16
N ALA A 97 -1.59 -2.28 7.01
CA ALA A 97 -0.25 -1.81 7.38
C ALA A 97 -0.03 -1.86 8.89
N HIS A 98 -1.05 -1.55 9.69
CA HIS A 98 -0.97 -1.65 11.13
C HIS A 98 -0.80 -3.10 11.60
N VAL A 99 -1.64 -4.02 11.12
CA VAL A 99 -1.58 -5.45 11.47
C VAL A 99 -0.22 -6.05 11.08
N GLU A 100 0.28 -5.74 9.89
CA GLU A 100 1.58 -6.24 9.42
C GLU A 100 2.75 -5.72 10.29
N SER A 101 2.71 -4.44 10.69
CA SER A 101 3.73 -3.88 11.58
C SER A 101 3.74 -4.56 12.95
N GLU A 102 2.56 -4.86 13.51
CA GLU A 102 2.43 -5.61 14.76
C GLU A 102 2.95 -7.05 14.60
N LEU A 103 2.61 -7.72 13.49
CA LEU A 103 3.10 -9.07 13.21
C LEU A 103 4.63 -9.13 13.07
N SER A 104 5.24 -8.10 12.50
CA SER A 104 6.70 -8.01 12.35
C SER A 104 7.46 -7.90 13.68
N SER A 105 6.76 -7.59 14.77
CA SER A 105 7.35 -7.47 16.11
C SER A 105 7.47 -8.81 16.85
N PHE A 106 6.77 -9.86 16.41
CA PHE A 106 6.81 -11.17 17.06
C PHE A 106 8.15 -11.89 16.83
N PRO A 107 8.70 -12.57 17.86
CA PRO A 107 9.91 -13.36 17.72
C PRO A 107 9.67 -14.55 16.78
N ASP A 108 10.67 -14.84 15.96
CA ASP A 108 10.58 -15.90 14.97
C ASP A 108 10.70 -17.27 15.67
N LYS A 109 9.91 -18.27 15.25
CA LYS A 109 9.89 -19.57 15.95
C LYS A 109 11.29 -20.21 15.99
N ASN A 110 12.09 -19.96 14.96
CA ASN A 110 13.42 -20.53 14.82
C ASN A 110 14.41 -19.91 15.83
N SER A 111 14.23 -18.64 16.22
CA SER A 111 15.04 -18.04 17.29
C SER A 111 14.67 -18.58 18.67
N LEU A 112 13.41 -19.00 18.86
CA LEU A 112 12.95 -19.60 20.12
C LEU A 112 13.45 -21.04 20.30
N LEU A 113 13.71 -21.76 19.20
CA LEU A 113 14.23 -23.12 19.24
C LEU A 113 15.74 -23.17 19.52
N ASP A 114 16.49 -22.19 19.01
CA ASP A 114 17.94 -22.03 19.26
C ASP A 114 18.24 -21.74 20.74
N ASP A 115 17.38 -20.94 21.39
CA ASP A 115 17.50 -20.55 22.81
C ASP A 115 17.03 -21.66 23.79
N SER A 116 16.36 -22.71 23.29
CA SER A 116 15.83 -23.83 24.10
C SER A 116 16.68 -25.11 24.01
N GLY A 117 17.73 -25.09 23.19
CA GLY A 117 18.64 -26.21 22.93
C GLY A 117 19.93 -26.20 23.75
N GLU A 118 20.12 -25.21 24.63
CA GLU A 118 21.20 -25.18 25.64
C GLU A 118 20.77 -25.75 27.00
#